data_AF-A0A820LKR2-F1
#
_entry.id   AF-A0A820LKR2-F1
#
_cell.length_a   1.000
_cell.length_b   1.000
_cell.length_c   1.000
_cell.angle_alpha   90.00
_cell.angle_beta   90.00
_cell.angle_gamma   90.00
#
_symmetry.space_group_name_H-M   'P 1'
#
loop_
_entity.id
_entity.type
_entity.pdbx_description
1 polymer ?
#
loop_
_entity_poly.entity_id
_entity_poly.type
_entity_poly.pdbx_seq_one_letter_code
_entity_poly.pdbx_strand_id
1 'polypeptide(L)'
;MQSITKNFRLGFGSFVDKNVPPFVQPAPNTVERPCPTSYNGPCVKAYGFKHHMKLSDDVAEFEYQVREAPVSGNIDAPEGGLDAVMQAIDIIGWRNDSRKLIVFSTDAGFHYAGDGR
;
A
#
# COMPACT_ATOMS: atom_id res chain seq x y z
N MET A 1 -15.36 -8.92 -14.63
CA MET A 1 -14.78 -8.05 -15.68
C MET A 1 -14.76 -8.67 -17.07
N GLN A 2 -14.62 -10.00 -17.21
CA GLN A 2 -14.56 -10.69 -18.51
C GLN A 2 -15.79 -10.45 -19.41
N SER A 3 -16.97 -10.18 -18.83
CA SER A 3 -18.19 -9.83 -19.59
C SER A 3 -18.21 -8.40 -20.13
N ILE A 4 -17.31 -7.52 -19.69
CA ILE A 4 -17.28 -6.09 -20.05
C ILE A 4 -16.13 -5.79 -21.00
N THR A 5 -14.95 -6.38 -20.76
CA THR A 5 -13.76 -6.17 -21.59
C THR A 5 -12.91 -7.43 -21.66
N LYS A 6 -12.30 -7.64 -22.83
CA LYS A 6 -11.33 -8.73 -23.07
C LYS A 6 -9.90 -8.34 -22.69
N ASN A 7 -9.67 -7.08 -22.31
CA ASN A 7 -8.33 -6.53 -22.12
C ASN A 7 -8.18 -5.86 -20.75
N PHE A 8 -8.45 -6.66 -19.72
CA PHE A 8 -8.36 -6.30 -18.31
C PHE A 8 -7.00 -6.69 -17.75
N ARG A 9 -6.41 -5.83 -16.92
CA ARG A 9 -5.15 -6.09 -16.21
C ARG A 9 -5.28 -5.69 -14.76
N LEU A 10 -4.65 -6.45 -13.87
CA LEU A 10 -4.56 -6.19 -12.44
C LEU A 10 -3.11 -5.93 -12.07
N GLY A 11 -2.93 -5.09 -11.07
CA GLY A 11 -1.65 -4.81 -10.43
C GLY A 11 -1.90 -4.57 -8.96
N PHE A 12 -0.86 -4.64 -8.15
CA PHE A 12 -0.98 -4.57 -6.71
C PHE A 12 0.15 -3.76 -6.08
N GLY A 13 -0.20 -3.03 -5.04
CA GLY A 13 0.69 -2.26 -4.20
C GLY A 13 0.03 -2.01 -2.85
N SER A 14 0.85 -1.76 -1.83
CA SER A 14 0.38 -1.48 -0.48
C SER A 14 1.09 -0.26 0.10
N PHE A 15 0.49 0.32 1.13
CA PHE A 15 1.00 1.48 1.84
C PHE A 15 0.67 1.37 3.34
N VAL A 16 1.39 2.12 4.15
CA VAL A 16 1.13 2.33 5.58
C VAL A 16 1.26 3.84 5.80
N ASP A 17 2.39 4.28 6.34
CA ASP A 17 2.74 5.67 6.48
C ASP A 17 4.27 5.86 6.39
N LYS A 18 4.71 7.11 6.52
CA LYS A 18 6.12 7.49 6.56
C LYS A 18 6.79 6.83 7.75
N ASN A 19 7.88 6.11 7.50
CA ASN A 19 8.66 5.46 8.55
C ASN A 19 9.59 6.45 9.27
N VAL A 20 9.04 7.54 9.79
CA VAL A 20 9.75 8.59 10.53
C VAL A 20 8.86 9.11 11.67
N PRO A 21 9.43 9.55 12.80
CA PRO A 21 8.65 10.24 13.83
C PRO A 21 8.01 11.52 13.28
N PRO A 22 6.80 11.93 13.75
CA PRO A 22 6.00 11.32 14.80
C PRO A 22 5.00 10.25 14.32
N PHE A 23 5.06 9.82 13.06
CA PHE A 23 4.14 8.79 12.52
C PHE A 23 4.47 7.39 13.05
N VAL A 24 5.73 7.12 13.37
CA VAL A 24 6.17 5.89 14.02
C VAL A 24 6.83 6.17 15.37
N GLN A 25 6.70 5.23 16.31
CA GLN A 25 7.40 5.32 17.58
C GLN A 25 8.90 5.05 17.38
N PRO A 26 9.82 5.89 17.89
CA PRO A 26 11.26 5.78 17.61
C PRO A 26 11.98 4.68 18.40
N ALA A 27 11.30 4.01 19.34
CA ALA A 27 11.92 2.98 20.16
C ALA A 27 12.27 1.74 19.30
N PRO A 28 13.48 1.17 19.41
CA PRO A 28 13.92 0.11 18.49
C PRO A 28 12.98 -1.09 18.41
N ASN A 29 12.38 -1.50 19.53
CA ASN A 29 11.43 -2.60 19.58
C ASN A 29 10.14 -2.33 18.79
N THR A 30 9.67 -1.08 18.76
CA THR A 30 8.42 -0.70 18.09
C THR A 30 8.64 -0.24 16.65
N VAL A 31 9.81 0.31 16.31
CA VAL A 31 10.21 0.55 14.92
C VAL A 31 10.30 -0.77 14.14
N GLU A 32 10.92 -1.80 14.73
CA GLU A 32 11.07 -3.13 14.08
C GLU A 32 9.75 -3.89 13.96
N ARG A 33 8.87 -3.77 14.97
CA ARG A 33 7.56 -4.44 15.02
C ARG A 33 6.49 -3.47 15.59
N PRO A 34 5.83 -2.68 14.72
CA PRO A 34 4.86 -1.68 15.18
C PRO A 34 3.48 -2.27 15.54
N CYS A 35 3.21 -3.53 15.22
CA CYS A 35 1.93 -4.17 15.53
C CYS A 35 1.78 -4.45 17.04
N PRO A 36 0.54 -4.42 17.57
CA PRO A 36 0.28 -4.70 18.98
C PRO A 36 0.67 -6.13 19.35
N THR A 37 0.96 -6.37 20.63
CA THR A 37 1.32 -7.71 21.15
C THR A 37 0.18 -8.72 21.03
N SER A 38 -1.07 -8.27 20.86
CA SER A 38 -2.22 -9.12 20.55
C SER A 38 -2.20 -9.68 19.12
N TYR A 39 -1.43 -9.06 18.20
CA TYR A 39 -1.26 -9.54 16.84
C TYR A 39 -0.10 -10.54 16.77
N ASN A 40 -0.44 -11.81 16.53
CA ASN A 40 0.51 -12.92 16.50
C ASN A 40 1.13 -13.20 15.12
N GLY A 41 0.73 -12.46 14.09
CA GLY A 41 1.25 -12.64 12.72
C GLY A 41 2.61 -11.99 12.47
N PRO A 42 3.19 -12.20 11.27
CA PRO A 42 4.32 -11.43 10.78
C PRO A 42 3.94 -9.95 10.68
N CYS A 43 4.77 -9.08 11.24
CA CYS A 43 4.58 -7.65 11.19
C CYS A 43 5.88 -6.99 10.76
N VAL A 44 5.81 -6.15 9.73
CA VAL A 44 6.98 -5.43 9.21
C VAL A 44 6.96 -3.99 9.69
N LYS A 45 8.12 -3.34 9.66
CA LYS A 45 8.25 -1.89 9.84
C LYS A 45 7.30 -1.13 8.91
N ALA A 46 6.84 0.03 9.35
CA ALA A 46 6.08 0.94 8.50
C ALA A 46 6.86 1.26 7.22
N TYR A 47 6.13 1.51 6.14
CA TYR A 47 6.67 1.91 4.85
C TYR A 47 5.65 2.77 4.10
N GLY A 48 6.15 3.75 3.34
CA GLY A 48 5.27 4.64 2.59
C GLY A 48 4.51 3.91 1.48
N PHE A 49 5.23 3.35 0.50
CA PHE A 49 4.61 2.60 -0.59
C PHE A 49 5.50 1.44 -1.03
N LYS A 50 4.87 0.29 -1.30
CA LYS A 50 5.50 -0.86 -1.95
C LYS A 50 4.71 -1.24 -3.20
N HIS A 51 5.41 -1.26 -4.32
CA HIS A 51 4.88 -1.78 -5.57
C HIS A 51 5.18 -3.28 -5.66
N HIS A 52 4.17 -4.12 -5.41
CA HIS A 52 4.32 -5.58 -5.40
C HIS A 52 4.24 -6.19 -6.79
N MET A 53 3.30 -5.70 -7.62
CA MET A 53 2.99 -6.32 -8.90
C MET A 53 2.60 -5.28 -9.95
N LYS A 54 3.31 -5.31 -11.09
CA LYS A 54 2.98 -4.52 -12.30
C LYS A 54 1.65 -4.96 -12.91
N LEU A 55 1.01 -4.08 -13.68
CA LEU A 55 -0.21 -4.42 -14.42
C LEU A 55 0.00 -5.58 -15.39
N SER A 56 -0.57 -6.74 -15.09
CA SER A 56 -0.58 -7.93 -15.94
C SER A 56 -1.99 -8.55 -16.04
N ASP A 57 -2.14 -9.54 -16.91
CA ASP A 57 -3.34 -10.39 -17.03
C ASP A 57 -3.26 -11.66 -16.15
N ASP A 58 -2.19 -11.81 -15.36
CA ASP A 58 -1.98 -12.94 -14.45
C ASP A 58 -2.75 -12.72 -13.14
N VAL A 59 -3.95 -13.27 -13.07
CA VAL A 59 -4.80 -13.18 -11.87
C VAL A 59 -4.22 -14.01 -10.71
N ALA A 60 -3.52 -15.10 -10.99
CA ALA A 60 -2.96 -15.95 -9.94
C ALA A 60 -1.82 -15.24 -9.21
N GLU A 61 -0.98 -14.50 -9.95
CA GLU A 61 0.05 -13.65 -9.35
C GLU A 61 -0.57 -12.54 -8.49
N PHE A 62 -1.67 -11.92 -8.95
CA PHE A 62 -2.39 -10.93 -8.14
C PHE A 62 -2.89 -11.52 -6.82
N GLU A 63 -3.56 -12.68 -6.87
CA GLU A 63 -4.06 -13.36 -5.67
C GLU A 63 -2.92 -13.74 -4.71
N TYR A 64 -1.80 -14.23 -5.25
CA TYR A 64 -0.60 -14.53 -4.47
C TYR A 64 -0.05 -13.29 -3.78
N GLN A 65 0.19 -12.20 -4.53
CA GLN A 65 0.77 -10.97 -4.01
C GLN A 65 -0.14 -10.30 -2.96
N VAL A 66 -1.46 -10.37 -3.12
CA VAL A 66 -2.41 -9.90 -2.10
C VAL A 66 -2.32 -10.74 -0.83
N ARG A 67 -2.22 -12.06 -0.95
CA ARG A 67 -2.15 -12.97 0.21
C ARG A 67 -0.84 -12.83 0.98
N GLU A 68 0.28 -12.64 0.28
CA GLU A 68 1.60 -12.49 0.89
C GLU A 68 1.91 -11.05 1.33
N ALA A 69 1.01 -10.10 1.08
CA ALA A 69 1.20 -8.71 1.44
C ALA A 69 1.45 -8.57 2.96
N PRO A 70 2.55 -7.92 3.38
CA PRO A 70 2.92 -7.88 4.78
C PRO A 70 2.03 -6.90 5.56
N VAL A 71 1.62 -7.32 6.75
CA VAL A 71 0.93 -6.47 7.72
C VAL A 71 1.95 -5.57 8.45
N SER A 72 1.53 -4.35 8.76
CA SER A 72 2.33 -3.35 9.46
C SER A 72 1.43 -2.47 10.33
N GLY A 73 1.99 -1.42 10.92
CA GLY A 73 1.28 -0.39 11.66
C GLY A 73 2.15 0.83 11.94
N ASN A 74 1.53 1.87 12.48
CA ASN A 74 2.09 3.15 12.88
C ASN A 74 1.36 3.61 14.18
N ILE A 75 1.65 4.81 14.69
CA ILE A 75 1.08 5.27 15.98
C ILE A 75 -0.13 6.19 15.84
N ASP A 76 -0.26 6.92 14.74
CA ASP A 76 -1.38 7.80 14.48
C ASP A 76 -2.40 7.17 13.53
N ALA A 77 -3.58 7.80 13.47
CA ALA A 77 -4.74 7.23 12.77
C ALA A 77 -4.79 7.55 11.27
N PRO A 78 -4.38 8.74 10.76
CA PRO A 78 -4.30 8.96 9.33
C PRO A 78 -3.12 8.18 8.73
N GLU A 79 -3.22 7.86 7.44
CA GLU A 79 -2.23 7.06 6.73
C GLU A 79 -1.62 7.80 5.53
N GLY A 80 -0.45 7.37 5.09
CA GLY A 80 0.33 7.94 3.99
C GLY A 80 -0.18 7.60 2.59
N GLY A 81 -1.48 7.31 2.43
CA GLY A 81 -2.02 6.73 1.21
C GLY A 81 -1.96 7.61 -0.04
N LEU A 82 -2.00 8.94 0.11
CA LEU A 82 -1.89 9.84 -1.04
C LEU A 82 -0.49 9.85 -1.67
N ASP A 83 0.56 9.62 -0.88
CA ASP A 83 1.92 9.43 -1.41
C ASP A 83 1.99 8.17 -2.28
N ALA A 84 1.33 7.09 -1.84
CA ALA A 84 1.25 5.85 -2.58
C ALA A 84 0.50 6.02 -3.91
N VAL A 85 -0.61 6.76 -3.92
CA VAL A 85 -1.34 7.09 -5.15
C VAL A 85 -0.47 7.88 -6.12
N MET A 86 0.29 8.87 -5.63
CA MET A 86 1.18 9.66 -6.47
C MET A 86 2.25 8.80 -7.16
N GLN A 87 2.87 7.87 -6.44
CA GLN A 87 3.83 6.92 -7.01
C GLN A 87 3.14 5.95 -8.00
N ALA A 88 1.94 5.47 -7.65
CA ALA A 88 1.16 4.52 -8.43
C ALA A 88 0.80 5.04 -9.84
N ILE A 89 0.64 6.35 -10.00
CA ILE A 89 0.34 6.97 -11.29
C ILE A 89 1.48 6.76 -12.31
N ASP A 90 2.73 6.60 -11.85
CA ASP A 90 3.89 6.54 -12.73
C ASP A 90 4.42 5.11 -12.93
N ILE A 91 4.61 4.35 -11.85
CA ILE A 91 5.49 3.17 -11.90
C ILE A 91 4.82 1.81 -12.15
N ILE A 92 3.48 1.73 -12.18
CA ILE A 92 2.75 0.44 -12.20
C ILE A 92 2.68 -0.18 -13.62
N GLY A 93 3.05 0.56 -14.66
CA GLY A 93 3.04 0.08 -16.05
C GLY A 93 1.72 0.31 -16.77
N TRP A 94 1.17 1.52 -16.66
CA TRP A 94 -0.05 1.93 -17.36
C TRP A 94 0.13 1.86 -18.88
N ARG A 95 -0.91 1.37 -19.58
CA ARG A 95 -0.96 1.43 -21.04
C ARG A 95 -1.50 2.77 -21.51
N ASN A 96 -0.99 3.25 -22.65
CA ASN A 96 -1.40 4.53 -23.24
C ASN A 96 -2.92 4.58 -23.46
N ASP A 97 -3.42 3.67 -24.29
CA ASP A 97 -4.84 3.62 -24.69
C ASP A 97 -5.64 2.66 -23.80
N SER A 98 -5.81 3.05 -22.54
CA SER A 98 -6.64 2.31 -21.59
C SER A 98 -7.31 3.24 -20.58
N ARG A 99 -8.48 2.82 -20.09
CA ARG A 99 -9.05 3.42 -18.88
C ARG A 99 -8.20 2.99 -17.70
N LYS A 100 -7.65 3.98 -17.00
CA LYS A 100 -6.79 3.81 -15.82
C LYS A 100 -7.67 3.93 -14.59
N LEU A 101 -7.65 2.91 -13.72
CA LEU A 101 -8.47 2.86 -12.51
C LEU A 101 -7.56 2.51 -11.33
N ILE A 102 -7.55 3.36 -10.31
CA ILE A 102 -6.93 3.07 -9.03
C ILE A 102 -8.06 2.80 -8.04
N VAL A 103 -8.05 1.61 -7.44
CA VAL A 103 -8.92 1.29 -6.31
C VAL A 103 -8.11 1.54 -5.05
N PHE A 104 -8.44 2.62 -4.36
CA PHE A 104 -7.82 2.98 -3.08
C PHE A 104 -8.68 2.41 -1.94
N SER A 105 -8.14 1.43 -1.21
CA SER A 105 -8.84 0.74 -0.13
C SER A 105 -8.18 1.05 1.21
N THR A 106 -8.90 1.72 2.10
CA THR A 106 -8.47 2.05 3.46
C THR A 106 -9.69 2.15 4.37
N ASP A 107 -9.50 1.95 5.66
CA ASP A 107 -10.45 2.19 6.75
C ASP A 107 -10.11 3.46 7.56
N ALA A 108 -9.08 4.21 7.14
CA ALA A 108 -8.53 5.37 7.84
C ALA A 108 -8.62 6.67 7.02
N GLY A 109 -8.36 7.79 7.70
CA GLY A 109 -8.12 9.08 7.03
C GLY A 109 -6.77 9.09 6.30
N PHE A 110 -6.41 10.22 5.69
CA PHE A 110 -5.14 10.38 5.00
C PHE A 110 -4.40 11.63 5.47
N HIS A 111 -3.06 11.53 5.49
CA HIS A 111 -2.21 12.70 5.60
C HIS A 111 -2.23 13.54 4.32
N TYR A 112 -2.05 14.84 4.49
CA TYR A 112 -1.89 15.77 3.38
C TYR A 112 -0.66 16.67 3.58
N ALA A 113 -0.36 17.45 2.55
CA ALA A 113 0.81 18.32 2.55
C ALA A 113 0.77 19.29 3.75
N GLY A 114 1.79 19.24 4.60
CA GLY A 114 1.90 20.04 5.82
C GLY A 114 1.99 19.20 7.10
N ASP A 115 1.47 17.97 7.09
CA ASP A 115 1.43 17.11 8.29
C ASP A 115 2.80 16.57 8.72
N GLY A 116 3.75 16.48 7.78
CA GLY A 116 5.12 15.98 8.03
C GLY A 116 6.11 17.04 8.52
N ARG A 117 5.63 18.15 9.10
CA ARG A 117 6.46 19.28 9.50
C ARG A 117 6.91 19.21 10.97
#